data_AF-A0A2D8AH75-F1
#
_entry.id   AF-A0A2D8AH75-F1
#
_cell.length_a   1.000
_cell.length_b   1.000
_cell.length_c   1.000
_cell.angle_alpha   90.00
_cell.angle_beta   90.00
_cell.angle_gamma   90.00
#
_symmetry.space_group_name_H-M   'P 1'
#
loop_
_entity.id
_entity.type
_entity.pdbx_description
1 polymer ?
#
loop_
_entity_poly.entity_id
_entity_poly.type
_entity_poly.pdbx_seq_one_letter_code
_entity_poly.pdbx_strand_id
1 'polypeptide(L)'
;MIKRLIVGLLLLIVLGLVGLNSIGITPAFIFFGPGVASGIGAKLLCSAEYVIGSERDQAFDDLVQYSPILSQISVRYDDAERAVTSSFFGMKEKTASFIPGLGCAVDYANYPQRSRLIVQQDEASSAPWPVGSAVSGIDPELQTLLETLLEQDNSRELNTRALLLVHEGMIKAEAYGQGMTNESRLLGWSMAKSLNAIMLGNLEMRGFLNLSDGPGFPQWSADSRSAITNTALLTMTDGLDFSEDYNPGDDATAMLFTSPSSSDYALARPLAANPGLIFNYSSGTANLLSRLYTDTLGGPQASYDYYRQQIFKPMGFQNAVFETDASGVFMGSSYFYASARDWARMGQLMLNGGVINGHRLVTEAWVARATSPNQSKNDKAYGYQWWLNRGNDSPRFPELPEDVYYASGNRQQLVMVFPSRQAVIVRLGWTSGRYPVADNFAQILEAL
;
A
#
# COMPACT_ATOMS: atom_id res chain seq x y z
N MET A 1 -39.63 42.17 6.22
CA MET A 1 -38.98 41.39 7.29
C MET A 1 -38.30 40.13 6.76
N ILE A 2 -39.01 39.27 6.03
CA ILE A 2 -38.50 37.98 5.50
C ILE A 2 -37.24 38.12 4.64
N LYS A 3 -37.17 39.11 3.72
CA LYS A 3 -35.96 39.33 2.89
C LYS A 3 -34.70 39.67 3.70
N ARG A 4 -34.82 40.39 4.82
CA ARG A 4 -33.67 40.74 5.68
C ARG A 4 -33.20 39.54 6.51
N LEU A 5 -34.12 38.67 6.91
CA LEU A 5 -33.82 37.40 7.58
C LEU A 5 -33.09 36.42 6.64
N ILE A 6 -33.54 36.29 5.39
CA ILE A 6 -32.89 35.43 4.39
C ILE A 6 -31.46 35.93 4.07
N VAL A 7 -31.30 37.24 3.89
CA VAL A 7 -29.97 37.84 3.65
C VAL A 7 -29.04 37.67 4.85
N GLY A 8 -29.55 37.83 6.08
CA GLY A 8 -28.77 37.58 7.30
C GLY A 8 -28.35 36.13 7.47
N LEU A 9 -29.24 35.17 7.15
CA LEU A 9 -28.94 33.74 7.19
C LEU A 9 -27.89 33.35 6.14
N LEU A 10 -28.01 33.88 4.92
CA LEU A 10 -27.02 33.68 3.85
C LEU A 10 -25.65 34.25 4.20
N LEU A 11 -25.60 35.45 4.82
CA LEU A 11 -24.36 36.05 5.31
C LEU A 11 -23.70 35.22 6.42
N LEU A 12 -24.49 34.65 7.35
CA LEU A 12 -23.98 33.74 8.38
C LEU A 12 -23.45 32.43 7.79
N ILE A 13 -24.13 31.88 6.77
CA ILE A 13 -23.66 30.68 6.05
C ILE A 13 -22.36 30.99 5.31
N VAL A 14 -22.26 32.14 4.64
CA VAL A 14 -21.04 32.55 3.92
C VAL A 14 -19.89 32.82 4.89
N LEU A 15 -20.12 33.54 5.99
CA LEU A 15 -19.11 33.76 7.03
C LEU A 15 -18.70 32.45 7.70
N GLY A 16 -19.64 31.52 7.90
CA GLY A 16 -19.37 30.16 8.38
C GLY A 16 -18.50 29.38 7.40
N LEU A 17 -18.81 29.41 6.10
CA LEU A 17 -18.04 28.74 5.05
C LEU A 17 -16.63 29.35 4.89
N VAL A 18 -16.48 30.67 5.01
CA VAL A 18 -15.17 31.35 5.00
C VAL A 18 -14.35 31.00 6.25
N GLY A 19 -14.99 30.96 7.43
CA GLY A 19 -14.36 30.49 8.67
C GLY A 19 -13.92 29.03 8.60
N LEU A 20 -14.78 28.14 8.08
CA LEU A 20 -14.48 26.73 7.86
C LEU A 20 -13.33 26.55 6.86
N ASN A 21 -13.31 27.31 5.75
CA ASN A 21 -12.21 27.25 4.78
C ASN A 21 -10.87 27.70 5.40
N SER A 22 -10.88 28.69 6.30
CA SER A 22 -9.66 29.15 6.99
C SER A 22 -9.07 28.13 7.98
N ILE A 23 -9.82 27.10 8.37
CA ILE A 23 -9.36 25.95 9.16
C ILE A 23 -9.26 24.65 8.34
N GLY A 24 -9.24 24.75 7.00
CA GLY A 24 -9.05 23.61 6.09
C GLY A 24 -10.30 22.81 5.75
N ILE A 25 -11.50 23.26 6.17
CA ILE A 25 -12.77 22.62 5.85
C ILE A 25 -13.34 23.28 4.58
N THR A 26 -13.07 22.67 3.44
CA THR A 26 -13.58 23.12 2.13
C THR A 26 -15.04 22.68 1.91
N PRO A 27 -15.78 23.28 0.95
CA PRO A 27 -17.11 22.76 0.58
C PRO A 27 -17.10 21.29 0.15
N ALA A 28 -16.01 20.82 -0.48
CA ALA A 28 -15.80 19.41 -0.81
C ALA A 28 -15.69 18.56 0.47
N PHE A 29 -14.99 19.06 1.49
CA PHE A 29 -14.92 18.41 2.81
C PHE A 29 -16.29 18.24 3.45
N ILE A 30 -17.17 19.24 3.38
CA ILE A 30 -18.52 19.16 3.96
C ILE A 30 -19.35 18.06 3.27
N PHE A 31 -19.23 17.93 1.96
CA PHE A 31 -20.04 16.99 1.19
C PHE A 31 -19.47 15.56 1.19
N PHE A 32 -18.18 15.40 0.96
CA PHE A 32 -17.52 14.09 0.85
C PHE A 32 -16.93 13.59 2.17
N GLY A 33 -16.59 14.50 3.08
CA GLY A 33 -15.97 14.21 4.37
C GLY A 33 -16.68 13.14 5.19
N PRO A 34 -18.01 13.21 5.42
CA PRO A 34 -18.69 12.21 6.24
C PRO A 34 -18.58 10.77 5.69
N GLY A 35 -18.68 10.62 4.36
CA GLY A 35 -18.57 9.31 3.70
C GLY A 35 -17.14 8.77 3.72
N VAL A 36 -16.15 9.63 3.47
CA VAL A 36 -14.73 9.28 3.54
C VAL A 36 -14.34 8.93 4.98
N ALA A 37 -14.72 9.74 5.97
CA ALA A 37 -14.41 9.51 7.38
C ALA A 37 -14.98 8.18 7.89
N SER A 38 -16.26 7.92 7.61
CA SER A 38 -16.91 6.66 8.00
C SER A 38 -16.28 5.45 7.28
N GLY A 39 -15.90 5.60 6.01
CA GLY A 39 -15.20 4.56 5.25
C GLY A 39 -13.80 4.27 5.79
N ILE A 40 -13.01 5.31 6.11
CA ILE A 40 -11.69 5.20 6.75
C ILE A 40 -11.84 4.47 8.09
N GLY A 41 -12.75 4.91 8.96
CA GLY A 41 -12.98 4.34 10.27
C GLY A 41 -13.36 2.86 10.20
N ALA A 42 -14.39 2.51 9.41
CA ALA A 42 -14.81 1.13 9.25
C ALA A 42 -13.68 0.24 8.70
N LYS A 43 -13.02 0.67 7.63
CA LYS A 43 -11.99 -0.13 6.95
C LYS A 43 -10.75 -0.35 7.82
N LEU A 44 -10.16 0.73 8.32
CA LEU A 44 -8.87 0.65 9.02
C LEU A 44 -9.03 -0.02 10.38
N LEU A 45 -10.10 0.29 11.14
CA LEU A 45 -10.34 -0.35 12.44
C LEU A 45 -10.70 -1.83 12.32
N CYS A 46 -11.47 -2.23 11.30
CA CYS A 46 -11.70 -3.66 11.02
C CYS A 46 -10.37 -4.41 10.81
N SER A 47 -9.46 -3.81 10.04
CA SER A 47 -8.18 -4.45 9.73
C SER A 47 -7.25 -4.45 10.93
N ALA A 48 -7.25 -3.38 11.73
CA ALA A 48 -6.52 -3.32 12.98
C ALA A 48 -6.96 -4.42 13.94
N GLU A 49 -8.27 -4.61 14.12
CA GLU A 49 -8.83 -5.64 14.98
C GLU A 49 -8.57 -7.06 14.46
N TYR A 50 -8.99 -7.36 13.22
CA TYR A 50 -9.10 -8.75 12.75
C TYR A 50 -7.95 -9.22 11.86
N VAL A 51 -7.11 -8.31 11.33
CA VAL A 51 -5.93 -8.65 10.52
C VAL A 51 -4.64 -8.48 11.32
N ILE A 52 -4.47 -7.32 11.97
CA ILE A 52 -3.27 -7.00 12.76
C ILE A 52 -3.37 -7.62 14.16
N GLY A 53 -4.55 -7.61 14.77
CA GLY A 53 -4.74 -8.00 16.18
C GLY A 53 -4.35 -6.89 17.16
N SER A 54 -4.45 -5.62 16.74
CA SER A 54 -4.16 -4.46 17.58
C SER A 54 -5.25 -4.23 18.63
N GLU A 55 -4.86 -3.69 19.78
CA GLU A 55 -5.83 -3.18 20.76
C GLU A 55 -6.66 -2.04 20.16
N ARG A 56 -7.96 -2.03 20.44
CA ARG A 56 -8.92 -1.08 19.87
C ARG A 56 -8.58 0.37 20.19
N ASP A 57 -8.10 0.65 21.40
CA ASP A 57 -7.72 2.00 21.82
C ASP A 57 -6.51 2.50 21.04
N GLN A 58 -5.45 1.68 20.93
CA GLN A 58 -4.28 2.00 20.11
C GLN A 58 -4.66 2.17 18.62
N ALA A 59 -5.53 1.31 18.10
CA ALA A 59 -6.01 1.41 16.71
C ALA A 59 -6.83 2.69 16.47
N PHE A 60 -7.60 3.13 17.46
CA PHE A 60 -8.35 4.38 17.39
C PHE A 60 -7.42 5.60 17.49
N ASP A 61 -6.41 5.56 18.36
CA ASP A 61 -5.39 6.62 18.46
C ASP A 61 -4.59 6.75 17.15
N ASP A 62 -4.20 5.64 16.54
CA ASP A 62 -3.58 5.59 15.21
C ASP A 62 -4.47 6.28 14.16
N LEU A 63 -5.77 6.00 14.20
CA LEU A 63 -6.75 6.58 13.31
C LEU A 63 -6.87 8.10 13.51
N VAL A 64 -6.90 8.57 14.76
CA VAL A 64 -6.93 10.02 15.07
C VAL A 64 -5.62 10.68 14.65
N GLN A 65 -4.48 10.03 14.83
CA GLN A 65 -3.20 10.51 14.31
C GLN A 65 -3.15 10.49 12.77
N TYR A 66 -3.94 9.61 12.13
CA TYR A 66 -4.12 9.61 10.68
C TYR A 66 -4.75 10.92 10.21
N SER A 67 -5.86 11.30 10.86
CA SER A 67 -6.50 12.59 10.65
C SER A 67 -7.28 13.00 11.91
N PRO A 68 -6.98 14.15 12.54
CA PRO A 68 -7.60 14.54 13.82
C PRO A 68 -9.13 14.61 13.79
N ILE A 69 -9.73 14.86 12.62
CA ILE A 69 -11.19 14.89 12.46
C ILE A 69 -11.84 13.53 12.76
N LEU A 70 -11.09 12.43 12.64
CA LEU A 70 -11.60 11.09 12.88
C LEU A 70 -11.89 10.83 14.36
N SER A 71 -11.45 11.70 15.28
CA SER A 71 -11.90 11.69 16.68
C SER A 71 -13.41 11.86 16.86
N GLN A 72 -14.11 12.35 15.83
CA GLN A 72 -15.55 12.62 15.85
C GLN A 72 -16.40 11.46 15.31
N ILE A 73 -15.78 10.35 14.87
CA ILE A 73 -16.54 9.19 14.41
C ILE A 73 -17.11 8.42 15.61
N SER A 74 -18.29 7.81 15.42
CA SER A 74 -18.73 6.71 16.28
C SER A 74 -18.29 5.39 15.65
N VAL A 75 -17.99 4.40 16.49
CA VAL A 75 -17.56 3.07 16.07
C VAL A 75 -18.37 2.02 16.83
N ARG A 76 -18.84 1.00 16.12
CA ARG A 76 -19.49 -0.18 16.69
C ARG A 76 -18.82 -1.43 16.13
N TYR A 77 -18.38 -2.29 17.03
CA TYR A 77 -17.83 -3.61 16.72
C TYR A 77 -18.95 -4.65 16.82
N ASP A 78 -18.96 -5.58 15.88
CA ASP A 78 -19.82 -6.76 15.88
C ASP A 78 -18.92 -8.00 15.81
N ASP A 79 -18.58 -8.54 16.98
CA ASP A 79 -17.61 -9.64 17.08
C ASP A 79 -18.15 -10.98 16.56
N ALA A 80 -19.48 -11.14 16.52
CA ALA A 80 -20.12 -12.34 15.98
C ALA A 80 -19.96 -12.38 14.45
N GLU A 81 -20.24 -11.27 13.79
CA GLU A 81 -20.11 -11.13 12.33
C GLU A 81 -18.69 -10.70 11.89
N ARG A 82 -17.81 -10.40 12.84
CA ARG A 82 -16.46 -9.84 12.64
C ARG A 82 -16.49 -8.61 11.74
N ALA A 83 -17.32 -7.65 12.11
CA ALA A 83 -17.55 -6.44 11.36
C ALA A 83 -17.38 -5.18 12.21
N VAL A 84 -16.94 -4.09 11.57
CA VAL A 84 -16.82 -2.77 12.20
C VAL A 84 -17.66 -1.79 11.42
N THR A 85 -18.57 -1.12 12.12
CA THR A 85 -19.39 -0.03 11.58
C THR A 85 -18.90 1.29 12.12
N SER A 86 -18.73 2.27 11.24
CA SER A 86 -18.39 3.64 11.62
C SER A 86 -19.35 4.64 11.01
N SER A 87 -19.57 5.75 11.73
CA SER A 87 -20.39 6.88 11.28
C SER A 87 -19.73 8.20 11.65
N PHE A 88 -19.92 9.23 10.85
CA PHE A 88 -19.49 10.59 11.16
C PHE A 88 -20.72 11.43 11.54
N PHE A 89 -20.85 11.78 12.82
CA PHE A 89 -22.04 12.44 13.39
C PHE A 89 -23.37 11.72 13.06
N GLY A 90 -23.39 10.38 13.04
CA GLY A 90 -24.59 9.59 12.74
C GLY A 90 -25.03 9.62 11.26
N MET A 91 -24.20 10.19 10.37
CA MET A 91 -24.46 10.23 8.94
C MET A 91 -23.59 9.21 8.20
N LYS A 92 -24.11 8.71 7.07
CA LYS A 92 -23.36 7.93 6.07
C LYS A 92 -22.60 6.74 6.68
N GLU A 93 -23.29 5.95 7.49
CA GLU A 93 -22.74 4.73 8.08
C GLU A 93 -22.09 3.84 7.01
N LYS A 94 -20.92 3.32 7.35
CA LYS A 94 -20.17 2.35 6.56
C LYS A 94 -19.82 1.19 7.47
N THR A 95 -19.96 -0.02 6.93
CA THR A 95 -19.54 -1.26 7.59
C THR A 95 -18.44 -1.89 6.78
N ALA A 96 -17.43 -2.42 7.45
CA ALA A 96 -16.43 -3.28 6.85
C ALA A 96 -16.43 -4.63 7.56
N SER A 97 -16.40 -5.70 6.78
CA SER A 97 -16.47 -7.08 7.30
C SER A 97 -15.21 -7.87 7.00
N PHE A 98 -14.72 -8.58 8.02
CA PHE A 98 -13.58 -9.47 7.91
C PHE A 98 -13.97 -10.82 7.30
N ILE A 99 -13.19 -11.29 6.33
CA ILE A 99 -13.25 -12.66 5.82
C ILE A 99 -11.88 -13.31 6.02
N PRO A 100 -11.79 -14.45 6.73
CA PRO A 100 -10.52 -15.17 6.90
C PRO A 100 -9.81 -15.40 5.56
N GLY A 101 -8.53 -15.02 5.48
CA GLY A 101 -7.73 -15.14 4.25
C GLY A 101 -7.90 -14.02 3.23
N LEU A 102 -8.91 -13.15 3.36
CA LEU A 102 -9.12 -11.96 2.51
C LEU A 102 -9.04 -10.63 3.27
N GLY A 103 -8.95 -10.68 4.61
CA GLY A 103 -8.89 -9.49 5.47
C GLY A 103 -10.21 -8.75 5.51
N CYS A 104 -10.19 -7.43 5.65
CA CYS A 104 -11.35 -6.55 5.75
C CYS A 104 -11.59 -5.74 4.48
N ALA A 105 -12.84 -5.51 4.11
CA ALA A 105 -13.23 -4.57 3.06
C ALA A 105 -14.53 -3.86 3.45
N VAL A 106 -14.75 -2.64 2.95
CA VAL A 106 -16.03 -1.95 3.11
C VAL A 106 -17.11 -2.68 2.33
N ASP A 107 -18.25 -2.94 2.96
CA ASP A 107 -19.34 -3.68 2.36
C ASP A 107 -20.23 -2.80 1.48
N TYR A 108 -20.68 -3.38 0.37
CA TYR A 108 -21.62 -2.74 -0.56
C TYR A 108 -22.68 -3.77 -0.96
N ALA A 109 -23.95 -3.44 -0.74
CA ALA A 109 -25.08 -4.38 -0.93
C ALA A 109 -25.13 -5.05 -2.31
N ASN A 110 -24.67 -4.36 -3.36
CA ASN A 110 -24.69 -4.85 -4.74
C ASN A 110 -23.36 -5.45 -5.21
N TYR A 111 -22.40 -5.68 -4.32
CA TYR A 111 -21.09 -6.25 -4.65
C TYR A 111 -20.78 -7.51 -3.82
N PRO A 112 -21.42 -8.66 -4.14
CA PRO A 112 -21.22 -9.91 -3.42
C PRO A 112 -20.01 -10.73 -3.92
N GLN A 113 -19.19 -10.20 -4.84
CA GLN A 113 -18.11 -10.95 -5.49
C GLN A 113 -17.09 -11.45 -4.45
N ARG A 114 -16.64 -10.56 -3.56
CA ARG A 114 -15.67 -10.88 -2.51
C ARG A 114 -16.16 -12.00 -1.57
N SER A 115 -17.43 -12.00 -1.17
CA SER A 115 -17.98 -13.02 -0.26
C SER A 115 -18.17 -14.40 -0.90
N ARG A 116 -18.05 -14.49 -2.22
CA ARG A 116 -18.12 -15.75 -2.97
C ARG A 116 -16.75 -16.37 -3.24
N LEU A 117 -15.66 -15.69 -2.90
CA LEU A 117 -14.31 -16.21 -3.09
C LEU A 117 -14.06 -17.40 -2.17
N ILE A 118 -13.49 -18.46 -2.73
CA ILE A 118 -13.05 -19.64 -2.01
C ILE A 118 -11.61 -19.39 -1.58
N VAL A 119 -11.39 -19.30 -0.28
CA VAL A 119 -10.10 -19.00 0.32
C VAL A 119 -9.33 -20.29 0.64
N GLN A 120 -8.02 -20.24 0.46
CA GLN A 120 -7.11 -21.32 0.83
C GLN A 120 -6.42 -20.95 2.15
N GLN A 121 -6.36 -21.91 3.08
CA GLN A 121 -5.53 -21.79 4.28
C GLN A 121 -4.27 -22.60 4.06
N ASP A 122 -3.13 -22.00 4.38
CA ASP A 122 -1.85 -22.69 4.43
C ASP A 122 -1.38 -22.73 5.88
N GLU A 123 -0.74 -23.83 6.25
CA GLU A 123 -0.13 -23.97 7.57
C GLU A 123 1.18 -23.19 7.64
N ALA A 124 1.45 -22.61 8.80
CA ALA A 124 2.72 -21.95 9.05
C ALA A 124 3.87 -22.97 9.01
N SER A 125 4.97 -22.60 8.36
CA SER A 125 6.17 -23.42 8.26
C SER A 125 7.20 -23.03 9.32
N SER A 126 7.66 -24.01 10.09
CA SER A 126 8.79 -23.87 11.02
C SER A 126 10.17 -24.02 10.35
N ALA A 127 10.21 -24.16 9.02
CA ALA A 127 11.47 -24.17 8.29
C ALA A 127 12.24 -22.85 8.47
N PRO A 128 13.57 -22.85 8.24
CA PRO A 128 14.35 -21.61 8.23
C PRO A 128 13.79 -20.58 7.23
N TRP A 129 13.84 -19.31 7.60
CA TRP A 129 13.59 -18.20 6.69
C TRP A 129 14.59 -18.25 5.52
N PRO A 130 14.18 -17.99 4.26
CA PRO A 130 12.90 -17.45 3.82
C PRO A 130 11.78 -18.47 3.53
N VAL A 131 12.05 -19.77 3.63
CA VAL A 131 11.03 -20.80 3.38
C VAL A 131 9.94 -20.80 4.46
N GLY A 132 10.36 -20.77 5.74
CA GLY A 132 9.47 -20.66 6.89
C GLY A 132 9.82 -19.49 7.79
N SER A 133 9.40 -19.54 9.05
CA SER A 133 9.58 -18.44 10.01
C SER A 133 10.77 -18.61 10.96
N ALA A 134 11.48 -19.74 10.95
CA ALA A 134 12.59 -19.92 11.89
C ALA A 134 13.77 -19.02 11.51
N VAL A 135 14.28 -18.26 12.49
CA VAL A 135 15.45 -17.39 12.32
C VAL A 135 16.59 -17.92 13.18
N SER A 136 17.77 -18.00 12.58
CA SER A 136 19.02 -18.39 13.22
C SER A 136 20.13 -17.48 12.70
N GLY A 137 21.18 -17.27 13.49
CA GLY A 137 22.30 -16.43 13.06
C GLY A 137 22.06 -14.92 13.21
N ILE A 138 21.24 -14.54 14.20
CA ILE A 138 21.16 -13.17 14.69
C ILE A 138 22.56 -12.74 15.16
N ASP A 139 22.98 -11.57 14.72
CA ASP A 139 24.19 -10.91 15.16
C ASP A 139 23.87 -10.06 16.41
N PRO A 140 24.50 -10.32 17.57
CA PRO A 140 24.19 -9.59 18.80
C PRO A 140 24.42 -8.07 18.75
N GLU A 141 25.44 -7.63 18.01
CA GLU A 141 25.78 -6.20 17.92
C GLU A 141 24.76 -5.47 17.02
N LEU A 142 24.42 -6.05 15.87
CA LEU A 142 23.37 -5.53 14.99
C LEU A 142 21.99 -5.58 15.67
N GLN A 143 21.71 -6.62 16.45
CA GLN A 143 20.47 -6.74 17.22
C GLN A 143 20.34 -5.59 18.23
N THR A 144 21.40 -5.35 19.00
CA THR A 144 21.44 -4.24 19.98
C THR A 144 21.30 -2.88 19.28
N LEU A 145 21.92 -2.70 18.11
CA LEU A 145 21.79 -1.49 17.30
C LEU A 145 20.33 -1.25 16.87
N LEU A 146 19.65 -2.27 16.31
CA LEU A 146 18.27 -2.14 15.84
C LEU A 146 17.29 -1.87 17.00
N GLU A 147 17.48 -2.52 18.15
CA GLU A 147 16.71 -2.25 19.36
C GLU A 147 16.90 -0.81 19.83
N THR A 148 18.15 -0.33 19.88
CA THR A 148 18.48 1.06 20.25
C THR A 148 17.85 2.07 19.29
N LEU A 149 17.93 1.85 17.98
CA LEU A 149 17.31 2.72 16.98
C LEU A 149 15.79 2.74 17.11
N LEU A 150 15.16 1.58 17.37
CA LEU A 150 13.72 1.50 17.58
C LEU A 150 13.28 2.27 18.84
N GLU A 151 14.03 2.17 19.94
CA GLU A 151 13.77 2.93 21.17
C GLU A 151 13.92 4.44 20.93
N GLN A 152 14.99 4.86 20.24
CA GLN A 152 15.21 6.25 19.89
C GLN A 152 14.10 6.80 18.99
N ASP A 153 13.69 6.05 17.97
CA ASP A 153 12.59 6.39 17.08
C ASP A 153 11.30 6.62 17.88
N ASN A 154 11.00 5.72 18.81
CA ASN A 154 9.76 5.78 19.60
C ASN A 154 9.80 6.86 20.69
N SER A 155 10.98 7.21 21.22
CA SER A 155 11.15 8.38 22.11
C SER A 155 10.85 9.71 21.39
N ARG A 156 10.89 9.70 20.05
CA ARG A 156 10.60 10.83 19.16
C ARG A 156 9.24 10.74 18.49
N GLU A 157 8.36 9.85 18.97
CA GLU A 157 7.01 9.61 18.42
C GLU A 157 7.02 9.23 16.92
N LEU A 158 8.11 8.61 16.44
CA LEU A 158 8.17 8.14 15.05
C LEU A 158 7.37 6.84 14.86
N ASN A 159 6.92 6.20 15.93
CA ASN A 159 6.05 5.02 15.91
C ASN A 159 6.64 3.88 15.05
N THR A 160 7.92 3.54 15.24
CA THR A 160 8.53 2.37 14.61
C THR A 160 8.03 1.11 15.32
N ARG A 161 7.36 0.24 14.56
CA ARG A 161 6.73 -1.00 15.04
C ARG A 161 7.55 -2.25 14.71
N ALA A 162 8.24 -2.23 13.59
CA ALA A 162 9.19 -3.27 13.23
C ALA A 162 10.37 -2.64 12.48
N LEU A 163 11.57 -3.07 12.80
CA LEU A 163 12.81 -2.77 12.08
C LEU A 163 13.56 -4.09 11.89
N LEU A 164 13.93 -4.43 10.66
CA LEU A 164 14.53 -5.72 10.34
C LEU A 164 15.62 -5.56 9.29
N LEU A 165 16.75 -6.24 9.51
CA LEU A 165 17.89 -6.30 8.61
C LEU A 165 18.10 -7.72 8.10
N VAL A 166 18.06 -7.88 6.79
CA VAL A 166 18.59 -9.05 6.08
C VAL A 166 19.93 -8.68 5.48
N HIS A 167 20.94 -9.53 5.66
CA HIS A 167 22.24 -9.40 5.03
C HIS A 167 22.72 -10.79 4.58
N GLU A 168 23.21 -10.87 3.33
CA GLU A 168 23.64 -12.12 2.69
C GLU A 168 22.57 -13.22 2.71
N GLY A 169 21.30 -12.84 2.54
CA GLY A 169 20.18 -13.78 2.49
C GLY A 169 19.77 -14.37 3.84
N MET A 170 20.22 -13.80 4.96
CA MET A 170 19.81 -14.19 6.32
C MET A 170 19.33 -12.98 7.12
N ILE A 171 18.32 -13.16 7.97
CA ILE A 171 17.93 -12.13 8.95
C ILE A 171 19.05 -12.06 10.01
N LYS A 172 19.71 -10.90 10.10
CA LYS A 172 20.80 -10.66 11.06
C LYS A 172 20.33 -9.95 12.32
N ALA A 173 19.28 -9.15 12.23
CA ALA A 173 18.70 -8.45 13.36
C ALA A 173 17.24 -8.09 13.09
N GLU A 174 16.42 -8.08 14.13
CA GLU A 174 15.02 -7.66 14.07
C GLU A 174 14.54 -7.12 15.42
N ALA A 175 13.94 -5.93 15.42
CA ALA A 175 13.40 -5.28 16.61
C ALA A 175 11.92 -4.94 16.40
N TYR A 176 11.12 -5.11 17.45
CA TYR A 176 9.68 -4.88 17.43
C TYR A 176 9.24 -3.99 18.59
N GLY A 177 8.26 -3.13 18.34
CA GLY A 177 7.77 -2.15 19.30
C GLY A 177 6.25 -2.07 19.36
N GLN A 178 5.72 -1.37 20.37
CA GLN A 178 4.27 -1.13 20.54
C GLN A 178 3.44 -2.43 20.58
N GLY A 179 3.95 -3.46 21.25
CA GLY A 179 3.27 -4.76 21.37
C GLY A 179 3.25 -5.61 20.09
N MET A 180 3.90 -5.15 19.01
CA MET A 180 4.02 -5.93 17.78
C MET A 180 5.08 -7.03 17.92
N THR A 181 4.96 -8.07 17.10
CA THR A 181 5.84 -9.23 17.07
C THR A 181 6.27 -9.55 15.63
N ASN A 182 7.13 -10.55 15.48
CA ASN A 182 7.52 -11.11 14.18
C ASN A 182 6.37 -11.76 13.38
N GLU A 183 5.19 -11.94 13.99
CA GLU A 183 3.98 -12.48 13.37
C GLU A 183 2.95 -11.38 13.04
N SER A 184 3.10 -10.17 13.59
CA SER A 184 2.17 -9.07 13.37
C SER A 184 2.08 -8.68 11.89
N ARG A 185 0.86 -8.70 11.34
CA ARG A 185 0.60 -8.43 9.91
C ARG A 185 0.43 -6.93 9.68
N LEU A 186 1.53 -6.18 9.70
CA LEU A 186 1.47 -4.72 9.62
C LEU A 186 1.13 -4.22 8.20
N LEU A 187 0.35 -3.14 8.14
CA LEU A 187 -0.11 -2.50 6.90
C LEU A 187 1.07 -1.83 6.16
N GLY A 188 1.36 -2.27 4.94
CA GLY A 188 2.43 -1.66 4.12
C GLY A 188 2.01 -0.45 3.29
N TRP A 189 0.72 -0.12 3.23
CA TRP A 189 0.19 0.94 2.36
C TRP A 189 0.72 0.77 0.92
N SER A 190 1.25 1.84 0.33
CA SER A 190 1.80 1.87 -1.02
C SER A 190 2.94 0.91 -1.33
N MET A 191 3.52 0.21 -0.35
CA MET A 191 4.44 -0.88 -0.63
C MET A 191 3.76 -2.05 -1.38
N ALA A 192 2.43 -2.19 -1.27
CA ALA A 192 1.66 -3.19 -1.99
C ALA A 192 1.81 -3.07 -3.52
N LYS A 193 2.09 -1.84 -4.02
CA LYS A 193 2.30 -1.57 -5.45
C LYS A 193 3.46 -2.37 -6.03
N SER A 194 4.53 -2.50 -5.26
CA SER A 194 5.74 -3.22 -5.67
C SER A 194 5.50 -4.73 -5.72
N LEU A 195 4.72 -5.29 -4.78
CA LEU A 195 4.26 -6.67 -4.86
C LEU A 195 3.35 -6.89 -6.06
N ASN A 196 2.42 -5.97 -6.32
CA ASN A 196 1.54 -6.03 -7.48
C ASN A 196 2.36 -6.06 -8.78
N ALA A 197 3.36 -5.19 -8.94
CA ALA A 197 4.26 -5.22 -10.09
C ALA A 197 4.98 -6.58 -10.26
N ILE A 198 5.44 -7.20 -9.17
CA ILE A 198 6.01 -8.56 -9.21
C ILE A 198 5.00 -9.59 -9.72
N MET A 199 3.73 -9.48 -9.32
CA MET A 199 2.66 -10.36 -9.83
C MET A 199 2.47 -10.22 -11.34
N LEU A 200 2.50 -9.00 -11.88
CA LEU A 200 2.43 -8.76 -13.32
C LEU A 200 3.70 -9.23 -14.05
N GLY A 201 4.88 -9.04 -13.45
CA GLY A 201 6.14 -9.59 -13.97
C GLY A 201 6.14 -11.12 -14.04
N ASN A 202 5.46 -11.79 -13.09
CA ASN A 202 5.29 -13.24 -13.12
C ASN A 202 4.41 -13.69 -14.29
N LEU A 203 3.35 -12.93 -14.60
CA LEU A 203 2.52 -13.18 -15.79
C LEU A 203 3.32 -12.96 -17.08
N GLU A 204 4.15 -11.92 -17.16
CA GLU A 204 5.03 -11.67 -18.31
C GLU A 204 6.02 -12.82 -18.51
N MET A 205 6.71 -13.24 -17.45
CA MET A 205 7.66 -14.35 -17.49
C MET A 205 7.03 -15.65 -18.00
N ARG A 206 5.73 -15.86 -17.75
CA ARG A 206 4.99 -17.05 -18.15
C ARG A 206 4.25 -16.90 -19.49
N GLY A 207 4.41 -15.76 -20.15
CA GLY A 207 3.83 -15.50 -21.47
C GLY A 207 2.32 -15.19 -21.45
N PHE A 208 1.74 -14.88 -20.29
CA PHE A 208 0.34 -14.45 -20.20
C PHE A 208 0.15 -12.97 -20.52
N LEU A 209 1.22 -12.18 -20.42
CA LEU A 209 1.18 -10.73 -20.56
C LEU A 209 2.42 -10.25 -21.32
N ASN A 210 2.27 -9.21 -22.13
CA ASN A 210 3.39 -8.45 -22.67
C ASN A 210 3.32 -7.01 -22.16
N LEU A 211 4.40 -6.52 -21.54
CA LEU A 211 4.43 -5.19 -20.93
C LEU A 211 4.47 -4.05 -21.95
N SER A 212 4.80 -4.34 -23.21
CA SER A 212 4.77 -3.34 -24.30
C SER A 212 3.37 -3.15 -24.89
N ASP A 213 2.47 -4.10 -24.67
CA ASP A 213 1.10 -4.04 -25.17
C ASP A 213 0.24 -3.11 -24.30
N GLY A 214 -0.94 -2.75 -24.81
CA GLY A 214 -1.97 -2.09 -24.01
C GLY A 214 -2.61 -3.03 -22.98
N PRO A 215 -3.25 -2.50 -21.92
CA PRO A 215 -3.88 -3.31 -20.88
C PRO A 215 -5.18 -4.00 -21.33
N GLY A 216 -5.64 -3.77 -22.56
CA GLY A 216 -6.80 -4.47 -23.12
C GLY A 216 -8.15 -4.06 -22.54
N PHE A 217 -8.23 -2.95 -21.78
CA PHE A 217 -9.50 -2.47 -21.22
C PHE A 217 -10.45 -2.00 -22.35
N PRO A 218 -11.64 -2.62 -22.52
CA PRO A 218 -12.56 -2.29 -23.61
C PRO A 218 -12.96 -0.80 -23.64
N GLN A 219 -13.08 -0.17 -22.48
CA GLN A 219 -13.47 1.23 -22.31
C GLN A 219 -12.47 2.22 -22.91
N TRP A 220 -11.21 1.82 -23.09
CA TRP A 220 -10.15 2.67 -23.63
C TRP A 220 -9.95 2.46 -25.13
N SER A 221 -10.47 1.38 -25.70
CA SER A 221 -10.29 1.03 -27.11
C SER A 221 -10.81 2.08 -28.09
N ALA A 222 -11.76 2.92 -27.66
CA ALA A 222 -12.43 3.91 -28.49
C ALA A 222 -11.90 5.35 -28.33
N ASP A 223 -10.90 5.59 -27.47
CA ASP A 223 -10.33 6.93 -27.26
C ASP A 223 -8.81 6.93 -27.08
N SER A 224 -8.25 8.11 -26.80
CA SER A 224 -6.80 8.33 -26.68
C SER A 224 -6.12 7.48 -25.60
N ARG A 225 -6.86 6.92 -24.64
CA ARG A 225 -6.34 5.98 -23.64
C ARG A 225 -5.92 4.65 -24.24
N SER A 226 -6.36 4.32 -25.45
CA SER A 226 -5.86 3.15 -26.21
C SER A 226 -4.35 3.16 -26.43
N ALA A 227 -3.69 4.33 -26.32
CA ALA A 227 -2.24 4.46 -26.41
C ALA A 227 -1.48 4.12 -25.11
N ILE A 228 -2.18 3.91 -23.99
CA ILE A 228 -1.55 3.53 -22.72
C ILE A 228 -1.03 2.09 -22.84
N THR A 229 0.24 1.88 -22.48
CA THR A 229 0.84 0.54 -22.39
C THR A 229 0.88 0.05 -20.94
N ASN A 230 1.03 -1.26 -20.76
CA ASN A 230 1.26 -1.87 -19.45
C ASN A 230 2.53 -1.31 -18.78
N THR A 231 3.57 -1.03 -19.57
CA THR A 231 4.78 -0.34 -19.08
C THR A 231 4.46 1.06 -18.57
N ALA A 232 3.63 1.84 -19.28
CA ALA A 232 3.26 3.18 -18.85
C ALA A 232 2.50 3.17 -17.51
N LEU A 233 1.65 2.16 -17.27
CA LEU A 233 1.02 1.95 -15.96
C LEU A 233 2.07 1.58 -14.89
N LEU A 234 2.98 0.65 -15.19
CA LEU A 234 4.02 0.22 -14.25
C LEU A 234 4.97 1.36 -13.85
N THR A 235 5.26 2.30 -14.76
CA THR A 235 6.12 3.45 -14.50
C THR A 235 5.38 4.69 -14.00
N MET A 236 4.07 4.61 -13.75
CA MET A 236 3.22 5.76 -13.36
C MET A 236 3.31 6.92 -14.37
N THR A 237 3.39 6.59 -15.65
CA THR A 237 3.43 7.56 -16.76
C THR A 237 2.25 7.38 -17.70
N ASP A 238 1.16 6.77 -17.26
CA ASP A 238 -0.03 6.51 -18.08
C ASP A 238 -0.77 7.78 -18.54
N GLY A 239 -0.58 8.90 -17.83
CA GLY A 239 -1.14 10.20 -18.21
C GLY A 239 -2.59 10.42 -17.78
N LEU A 240 -3.16 9.53 -16.95
CA LEU A 240 -4.50 9.71 -16.39
C LEU A 240 -4.55 10.90 -15.43
N ASP A 241 -5.67 11.61 -15.47
CA ASP A 241 -6.01 12.69 -14.54
C ASP A 241 -6.48 12.08 -13.22
N PHE A 242 -5.53 11.83 -12.33
CA PHE A 242 -5.78 11.26 -11.01
C PHE A 242 -5.08 12.10 -9.95
N SER A 243 -5.85 12.60 -8.98
CA SER A 243 -5.33 13.30 -7.80
C SER A 243 -4.94 12.31 -6.69
N GLU A 244 -3.65 12.27 -6.37
CA GLU A 244 -3.11 11.52 -5.22
C GLU A 244 -3.14 12.35 -3.91
N ASP A 245 -3.83 13.47 -3.89
CA ASP A 245 -4.03 14.21 -2.65
C ASP A 245 -4.99 13.44 -1.72
N TYR A 246 -4.72 13.51 -0.41
CA TYR A 246 -5.46 12.77 0.61
C TYR A 246 -6.50 13.63 1.33
N ASN A 247 -7.07 14.65 0.67
CA ASN A 247 -8.19 15.40 1.23
C ASN A 247 -9.52 14.75 0.86
N PRO A 248 -10.57 14.91 1.69
CA PRO A 248 -11.89 14.42 1.33
C PRO A 248 -12.41 15.06 0.04
N GLY A 249 -12.72 14.20 -0.94
CA GLY A 249 -13.19 14.60 -2.27
C GLY A 249 -12.13 14.43 -3.37
N ASP A 250 -10.86 14.29 -3.01
CA ASP A 250 -9.80 13.90 -3.95
C ASP A 250 -9.94 12.43 -4.36
N ASP A 251 -9.38 12.10 -5.52
CA ASP A 251 -9.55 10.78 -6.14
C ASP A 251 -9.05 9.65 -5.24
N ALA A 252 -7.89 9.80 -4.60
CA ALA A 252 -7.34 8.77 -3.71
C ALA A 252 -8.29 8.44 -2.55
N THR A 253 -8.82 9.44 -1.84
CA THR A 253 -9.70 9.18 -0.68
C THR A 253 -11.08 8.69 -1.09
N ALA A 254 -11.65 9.25 -2.14
CA ALA A 254 -12.93 8.81 -2.69
C ALA A 254 -12.84 7.36 -3.17
N MET A 255 -11.79 7.02 -3.93
CA MET A 255 -11.57 5.68 -4.46
C MET A 255 -11.39 4.64 -3.34
N LEU A 256 -10.50 4.89 -2.37
CA LEU A 256 -10.12 3.89 -1.37
C LEU A 256 -11.23 3.61 -0.35
N PHE A 257 -12.02 4.62 0.02
CA PHE A 257 -12.94 4.51 1.15
C PHE A 257 -14.42 4.58 0.77
N THR A 258 -14.75 4.99 -0.46
CA THR A 258 -16.15 5.18 -0.88
C THR A 258 -16.55 4.49 -2.18
N SER A 259 -15.60 3.92 -2.91
CA SER A 259 -15.88 3.13 -4.12
C SER A 259 -15.97 1.63 -3.81
N PRO A 260 -16.95 0.90 -4.38
CA PRO A 260 -16.98 -0.56 -4.30
C PRO A 260 -15.92 -1.26 -5.16
N SER A 261 -15.47 -0.58 -6.23
CA SER A 261 -14.42 -1.04 -7.14
C SER A 261 -13.42 0.10 -7.32
N SER A 262 -12.22 -0.04 -6.77
CA SER A 262 -11.20 1.00 -6.92
C SER A 262 -10.64 1.04 -8.34
N SER A 263 -10.59 -0.11 -9.01
CA SER A 263 -10.17 -0.18 -10.41
C SER A 263 -11.15 0.50 -11.36
N ASP A 264 -12.47 0.33 -11.20
CA ASP A 264 -13.45 0.99 -12.08
C ASP A 264 -13.46 2.52 -11.87
N TYR A 265 -13.18 2.98 -10.65
CA TYR A 265 -13.03 4.42 -10.36
C TYR A 265 -11.86 5.04 -11.13
N ALA A 266 -10.71 4.35 -11.14
CA ALA A 266 -9.51 4.77 -11.87
C ALA A 266 -9.69 4.64 -13.39
N LEU A 267 -10.37 3.59 -13.85
CA LEU A 267 -10.62 3.31 -15.27
C LEU A 267 -11.42 4.42 -15.95
N ALA A 268 -12.28 5.10 -15.18
CA ALA A 268 -13.10 6.21 -15.63
C ALA A 268 -12.33 7.54 -15.77
N ARG A 269 -11.08 7.64 -15.29
CA ARG A 269 -10.31 8.88 -15.38
C ARG A 269 -10.00 9.24 -16.84
N PRO A 270 -10.10 10.52 -17.24
CA PRO A 270 -9.65 10.99 -18.55
C PRO A 270 -8.12 11.09 -18.59
N LEU A 271 -7.55 11.34 -19.77
CA LEU A 271 -6.14 11.73 -19.87
C LEU A 271 -5.97 13.21 -19.55
N ALA A 272 -4.97 13.53 -18.73
CA ALA A 272 -4.43 14.88 -18.56
C ALA A 272 -3.14 15.10 -19.37
N ALA A 273 -2.43 14.03 -19.74
CA ALA A 273 -1.19 14.09 -20.51
C ALA A 273 -1.06 12.89 -21.47
N ASN A 274 -0.17 12.99 -22.46
CA ASN A 274 0.14 11.86 -23.32
C ASN A 274 0.87 10.76 -22.51
N PRO A 275 0.54 9.47 -22.72
CA PRO A 275 1.23 8.36 -22.06
C PRO A 275 2.75 8.40 -22.32
N GLY A 276 3.53 8.07 -21.30
CA GLY A 276 4.99 8.09 -21.27
C GLY A 276 5.62 9.47 -20.98
N LEU A 277 4.85 10.56 -21.00
CA LEU A 277 5.42 11.91 -20.97
C LEU A 277 5.73 12.43 -19.55
N ILE A 278 4.78 12.25 -18.64
CA ILE A 278 4.80 12.84 -17.29
C ILE A 278 4.62 11.71 -16.29
N PHE A 279 5.50 11.66 -15.29
CA PHE A 279 5.32 10.85 -14.11
C PHE A 279 4.25 11.47 -13.22
N ASN A 280 3.19 10.71 -12.92
CA ASN A 280 2.15 11.06 -11.97
C ASN A 280 1.90 9.86 -11.05
N TYR A 281 2.42 9.91 -9.82
CA TYR A 281 2.25 8.83 -8.86
C TYR A 281 0.76 8.66 -8.53
N SER A 282 0.21 7.46 -8.79
CA SER A 282 -1.24 7.20 -8.65
C SER A 282 -1.55 5.84 -8.02
N SER A 283 -2.32 5.86 -6.94
CA SER A 283 -2.96 4.68 -6.37
C SER A 283 -4.05 4.13 -7.30
N GLY A 284 -4.69 4.98 -8.11
CA GLY A 284 -5.61 4.55 -9.16
C GLY A 284 -4.91 3.66 -10.20
N THR A 285 -3.78 4.10 -10.74
CA THR A 285 -2.96 3.31 -11.68
C THR A 285 -2.55 1.97 -11.09
N ALA A 286 -2.15 1.93 -9.81
CA ALA A 286 -1.82 0.67 -9.16
C ALA A 286 -3.02 -0.30 -9.05
N ASN A 287 -4.23 0.19 -8.83
CA ASN A 287 -5.43 -0.66 -8.81
C ASN A 287 -5.88 -1.08 -10.23
N LEU A 288 -5.53 -0.31 -11.27
CA LEU A 288 -5.67 -0.76 -12.66
C LEU A 288 -4.73 -1.92 -12.98
N LEU A 289 -3.51 -1.92 -12.44
CA LEU A 289 -2.60 -3.07 -12.56
C LEU A 289 -3.18 -4.33 -11.87
N SER A 290 -3.84 -4.18 -10.71
CA SER A 290 -4.56 -5.31 -10.08
C SER A 290 -5.71 -5.84 -10.94
N ARG A 291 -6.41 -4.93 -11.63
CA ARG A 291 -7.48 -5.30 -12.56
C ARG A 291 -6.93 -6.03 -13.77
N LEU A 292 -5.84 -5.54 -14.37
CA LEU A 292 -5.14 -6.21 -15.46
C LEU A 292 -4.72 -7.62 -15.06
N TYR A 293 -4.13 -7.80 -13.88
CA TYR A 293 -3.78 -9.11 -13.33
C TYR A 293 -5.01 -10.02 -13.21
N THR A 294 -6.12 -9.49 -12.70
CA THR A 294 -7.37 -10.23 -12.51
C THR A 294 -8.02 -10.63 -13.83
N ASP A 295 -8.12 -9.72 -14.78
CA ASP A 295 -8.74 -9.95 -16.08
C ASP A 295 -7.90 -10.93 -16.93
N THR A 296 -6.57 -10.81 -16.89
CA THR A 296 -5.64 -11.73 -17.59
C THR A 296 -5.83 -13.18 -17.15
N LEU A 297 -6.15 -13.40 -15.87
CA LEU A 297 -6.35 -14.73 -15.30
C LEU A 297 -7.80 -15.22 -15.35
N GLY A 298 -8.73 -14.41 -15.88
CA GLY A 298 -10.13 -14.80 -16.06
C GLY A 298 -11.06 -14.50 -14.88
N GLY A 299 -10.65 -13.63 -13.95
CA GLY A 299 -11.51 -13.08 -12.91
C GLY A 299 -11.04 -13.33 -11.46
N PRO A 300 -11.80 -12.82 -10.47
CA PRO A 300 -11.36 -12.75 -9.07
C PRO A 300 -10.95 -14.09 -8.43
N GLN A 301 -11.69 -15.18 -8.68
CA GLN A 301 -11.34 -16.48 -8.11
C GLN A 301 -10.03 -17.01 -8.70
N ALA A 302 -9.89 -17.00 -10.02
CA ALA A 302 -8.70 -17.47 -10.71
C ALA A 302 -7.46 -16.65 -10.34
N SER A 303 -7.62 -15.33 -10.19
CA SER A 303 -6.53 -14.43 -9.80
C SER A 303 -6.07 -14.66 -8.35
N TYR A 304 -7.00 -14.93 -7.44
CA TYR A 304 -6.71 -15.33 -6.07
C TYR A 304 -5.99 -16.69 -6.02
N ASP A 305 -6.51 -17.71 -6.68
CA ASP A 305 -5.91 -19.05 -6.70
C ASP A 305 -4.49 -19.03 -7.29
N TYR A 306 -4.31 -18.26 -8.36
CA TYR A 306 -3.00 -18.04 -8.96
C TYR A 306 -2.06 -17.32 -7.99
N TYR A 307 -2.52 -16.26 -7.30
CA TYR A 307 -1.72 -15.56 -6.29
C TYR A 307 -1.27 -16.52 -5.20
N ARG A 308 -2.16 -17.38 -4.68
CA ARG A 308 -1.79 -18.39 -3.69
C ARG A 308 -0.71 -19.34 -4.20
N GLN A 309 -0.87 -19.87 -5.40
CA GLN A 309 -0.01 -20.93 -5.95
C GLN A 309 1.33 -20.42 -6.50
N GLN A 310 1.34 -19.27 -7.17
CA GLN A 310 2.48 -18.81 -7.95
C GLN A 310 3.24 -17.64 -7.30
N ILE A 311 2.64 -17.02 -6.26
CA ILE A 311 3.23 -15.90 -5.54
C ILE A 311 3.36 -16.22 -4.05
N PHE A 312 2.25 -16.40 -3.33
CA PHE A 312 2.26 -16.57 -1.87
C PHE A 312 3.11 -17.76 -1.41
N LYS A 313 2.85 -18.95 -1.96
CA LYS A 313 3.60 -20.18 -1.62
C LYS A 313 5.08 -20.11 -2.02
N PRO A 314 5.44 -19.75 -3.28
CA PRO A 314 6.85 -19.62 -3.67
C PRO A 314 7.62 -18.57 -2.88
N MET A 315 6.99 -17.44 -2.53
CA MET A 315 7.58 -16.44 -1.65
C MET A 315 7.85 -16.99 -0.25
N GLY A 316 7.09 -17.99 0.20
CA GLY A 316 7.14 -18.51 1.55
C GLY A 316 6.47 -17.57 2.55
N PHE A 317 5.46 -16.81 2.14
CA PHE A 317 4.71 -15.94 3.05
C PHE A 317 4.02 -16.75 4.14
N GLN A 318 4.05 -16.26 5.38
CA GLN A 318 3.55 -16.97 6.56
C GLN A 318 2.44 -16.17 7.25
N ASN A 319 2.66 -14.87 7.40
CA ASN A 319 1.86 -13.92 8.13
C ASN A 319 1.51 -12.75 7.21
N ALA A 320 0.82 -13.07 6.10
CA ALA A 320 0.42 -12.07 5.12
C ALA A 320 -1.01 -12.24 4.63
N VAL A 321 -1.68 -11.12 4.40
CA VAL A 321 -3.03 -11.02 3.82
C VAL A 321 -3.01 -9.91 2.78
N PHE A 322 -3.44 -10.25 1.56
CA PHE A 322 -3.66 -9.27 0.50
C PHE A 322 -5.16 -9.07 0.34
N GLU A 323 -5.64 -7.93 0.79
CA GLU A 323 -7.06 -7.63 0.78
C GLU A 323 -7.56 -7.27 -0.62
N THR A 324 -8.85 -7.51 -0.83
CA THR A 324 -9.56 -7.11 -2.05
C THR A 324 -10.56 -6.00 -1.74
N ASP A 325 -10.99 -5.25 -2.76
CA ASP A 325 -12.20 -4.45 -2.65
C ASP A 325 -13.46 -5.33 -2.73
N ALA A 326 -14.65 -4.70 -2.74
CA ALA A 326 -15.91 -5.42 -2.80
C ALA A 326 -16.12 -6.16 -4.13
N SER A 327 -15.44 -5.72 -5.21
CA SER A 327 -15.46 -6.41 -6.51
C SER A 327 -14.61 -7.70 -6.53
N GLY A 328 -13.80 -7.93 -5.49
CA GLY A 328 -12.92 -9.09 -5.38
C GLY A 328 -11.55 -8.90 -6.04
N VAL A 329 -11.24 -7.68 -6.51
CA VAL A 329 -9.92 -7.33 -7.06
C VAL A 329 -8.98 -6.93 -5.92
N PHE A 330 -7.74 -7.40 -5.93
CA PHE A 330 -6.72 -7.02 -4.95
C PHE A 330 -6.52 -5.51 -4.89
N MET A 331 -6.47 -4.95 -3.68
CA MET A 331 -6.20 -3.54 -3.43
C MET A 331 -4.70 -3.24 -3.52
N GLY A 332 -4.16 -3.41 -4.72
CA GLY A 332 -2.73 -3.37 -5.03
C GLY A 332 -2.09 -2.00 -4.90
N SER A 333 -2.89 -0.96 -4.68
CA SER A 333 -2.37 0.33 -4.26
C SER A 333 -1.92 0.37 -2.80
N SER A 334 -2.51 -0.44 -1.90
CA SER A 334 -2.46 -0.12 -0.46
C SER A 334 -2.53 -1.29 0.52
N TYR A 335 -3.34 -2.32 0.28
CA TYR A 335 -3.80 -3.21 1.36
C TYR A 335 -3.17 -4.60 1.33
N PHE A 336 -1.84 -4.63 1.33
CA PHE A 336 -1.08 -5.80 1.72
C PHE A 336 -0.61 -5.63 3.16
N TYR A 337 -1.05 -6.57 4.01
CA TYR A 337 -0.71 -6.65 5.42
C TYR A 337 0.25 -7.81 5.57
N ALA A 338 1.44 -7.58 6.08
CA ALA A 338 2.44 -8.64 6.21
C ALA A 338 3.39 -8.38 7.37
N SER A 339 3.97 -9.44 7.93
CA SER A 339 5.05 -9.28 8.92
C SER A 339 6.29 -8.66 8.29
N ALA A 340 7.18 -8.09 9.12
CA ALA A 340 8.45 -7.56 8.65
C ALA A 340 9.27 -8.61 7.88
N ARG A 341 9.23 -9.87 8.33
CA ARG A 341 9.89 -11.01 7.66
C ARG A 341 9.26 -11.36 6.31
N ASP A 342 7.96 -11.17 6.14
CA ASP A 342 7.28 -11.38 4.85
C ASP A 342 7.54 -10.23 3.89
N TRP A 343 7.54 -8.98 4.37
CA TRP A 343 8.00 -7.85 3.58
C TRP A 343 9.47 -7.98 3.14
N ALA A 344 10.33 -8.52 4.01
CA ALA A 344 11.74 -8.77 3.70
C ALA A 344 11.93 -9.77 2.55
N ARG A 345 11.03 -10.76 2.40
CA ARG A 345 11.06 -11.70 1.26
C ARG A 345 10.88 -10.99 -0.07
N MET A 346 10.03 -9.96 -0.13
CA MET A 346 9.87 -9.13 -1.34
C MET A 346 11.20 -8.45 -1.71
N GLY A 347 11.87 -7.84 -0.73
CA GLY A 347 13.19 -7.25 -0.96
C GLY A 347 14.24 -8.29 -1.35
N GLN A 348 14.26 -9.45 -0.68
CA GLN A 348 15.22 -10.52 -0.96
C GLN A 348 15.02 -11.15 -2.35
N LEU A 349 13.78 -11.32 -2.80
CA LEU A 349 13.46 -11.75 -4.17
C LEU A 349 14.10 -10.82 -5.19
N MET A 350 13.92 -9.50 -5.00
CA MET A 350 14.45 -8.49 -5.90
C MET A 350 15.98 -8.45 -5.85
N LEU A 351 16.57 -8.51 -4.65
CA LEU A 351 18.02 -8.57 -4.44
C LEU A 351 18.64 -9.78 -5.18
N ASN A 352 17.94 -10.90 -5.20
CA ASN A 352 18.36 -12.15 -5.85
C ASN A 352 17.99 -12.23 -7.35
N GLY A 353 17.69 -11.10 -8.02
CA GLY A 353 17.38 -11.12 -9.44
C GLY A 353 16.13 -11.93 -9.81
N GLY A 354 15.14 -11.95 -8.90
CA GLY A 354 13.83 -12.57 -9.13
C GLY A 354 13.72 -14.03 -8.66
N VAL A 355 14.66 -14.51 -7.84
CA VAL A 355 14.65 -15.88 -7.29
C VAL A 355 14.58 -15.87 -5.77
N ILE A 356 13.67 -16.66 -5.20
CA ILE A 356 13.59 -16.90 -3.75
C ILE A 356 13.15 -18.36 -3.51
N ASN A 357 13.67 -19.00 -2.46
CA ASN A 357 13.33 -20.39 -2.12
C ASN A 357 13.53 -21.39 -3.29
N GLY A 358 14.50 -21.13 -4.17
CA GLY A 358 14.72 -21.94 -5.39
C GLY A 358 13.67 -21.73 -6.50
N HIS A 359 12.70 -20.84 -6.30
CA HIS A 359 11.68 -20.49 -7.29
C HIS A 359 12.02 -19.16 -7.96
N ARG A 360 11.98 -19.15 -9.30
CA ARG A 360 12.00 -17.91 -10.08
C ARG A 360 10.57 -17.37 -10.20
N LEU A 361 10.35 -16.15 -9.72
CA LEU A 361 9.04 -15.47 -9.84
C LEU A 361 9.06 -14.41 -10.94
N VAL A 362 10.20 -13.79 -11.20
CA VAL A 362 10.42 -12.86 -12.30
C VAL A 362 11.81 -13.10 -12.90
N THR A 363 12.02 -12.69 -14.15
CA THR A 363 13.34 -12.80 -14.76
C THR A 363 14.30 -11.76 -14.19
N GLU A 364 15.60 -12.04 -14.21
CA GLU A 364 16.62 -11.05 -13.84
C GLU A 364 16.54 -9.81 -14.74
N ALA A 365 16.26 -10.01 -16.03
CA ALA A 365 16.00 -8.92 -16.97
C ALA A 365 14.78 -8.08 -16.59
N TRP A 366 13.73 -8.68 -16.02
CA TRP A 366 12.59 -7.93 -15.49
C TRP A 366 12.99 -7.11 -14.27
N VAL A 367 13.76 -7.67 -13.33
CA VAL A 367 14.28 -6.92 -12.17
C VAL A 367 15.10 -5.72 -12.62
N ALA A 368 15.99 -5.90 -13.59
CA ALA A 368 16.78 -4.81 -14.16
C ALA A 368 15.92 -3.69 -14.77
N ARG A 369 14.83 -4.04 -15.49
CA ARG A 369 13.86 -3.05 -16.00
C ARG A 369 13.08 -2.38 -14.87
N ALA A 370 12.65 -3.17 -13.88
CA ALA A 370 11.87 -2.69 -12.74
C ALA A 370 12.63 -1.68 -11.88
N THR A 371 13.96 -1.75 -11.86
CA THR A 371 14.84 -0.87 -11.08
C THR A 371 15.62 0.12 -11.96
N SER A 372 15.20 0.30 -13.22
CA SER A 372 15.73 1.31 -14.12
C SER A 372 14.88 2.60 -14.08
N PRO A 373 15.50 3.78 -14.18
CA PRO A 373 14.77 5.04 -14.29
C PRO A 373 13.76 5.06 -15.44
N ASN A 374 12.58 5.63 -15.19
CA ASN A 374 11.61 5.90 -16.24
C ASN A 374 12.10 7.03 -17.18
N GLN A 375 11.36 7.25 -18.27
CA GLN A 375 11.71 8.21 -19.32
C GLN A 375 10.89 9.50 -19.29
N SER A 376 10.16 9.75 -18.20
CA SER A 376 9.35 10.96 -18.05
C SER A 376 10.22 12.23 -18.01
N LYS A 377 9.58 13.38 -18.22
CA LYS A 377 10.27 14.67 -18.24
C LYS A 377 10.47 15.29 -16.86
N ASN A 378 9.73 14.87 -15.84
CA ASN A 378 9.64 15.56 -14.55
C ASN A 378 10.24 14.77 -13.38
N ASP A 379 10.09 13.45 -13.33
CA ASP A 379 10.70 12.62 -12.29
C ASP A 379 11.01 11.22 -12.81
N LYS A 380 12.29 10.97 -13.05
CA LYS A 380 12.79 9.71 -13.61
C LYS A 380 13.13 8.68 -12.55
N ALA A 381 13.19 9.07 -11.27
CA ALA A 381 13.63 8.21 -10.17
C ALA A 381 12.52 7.27 -9.66
N TYR A 382 11.90 6.56 -10.61
CA TYR A 382 10.86 5.55 -10.41
C TYR A 382 10.90 4.52 -11.55
N GLY A 383 10.81 3.23 -11.22
CA GLY A 383 10.79 2.11 -12.17
C GLY A 383 9.42 1.41 -12.21
N TYR A 384 9.39 0.07 -12.20
CA TYR A 384 8.11 -0.69 -12.21
C TYR A 384 7.51 -0.77 -10.81
N GLN A 385 6.87 0.31 -10.38
CA GLN A 385 6.31 0.48 -9.03
C GLN A 385 7.37 0.47 -7.90
N TRP A 386 8.61 0.82 -8.21
CA TRP A 386 9.73 0.95 -7.27
C TRP A 386 10.32 2.35 -7.33
N TRP A 387 10.55 2.97 -6.18
CA TRP A 387 11.33 4.21 -6.09
C TRP A 387 12.81 3.91 -6.25
N LEU A 388 13.55 4.84 -6.83
CA LEU A 388 14.97 4.70 -7.11
C LEU A 388 15.76 5.82 -6.42
N ASN A 389 16.99 5.52 -6.00
CA ASN A 389 17.93 6.54 -5.54
C ASN A 389 18.74 7.18 -6.68
N ARG A 390 18.36 6.93 -7.94
CA ARG A 390 19.03 7.38 -9.16
C ARG A 390 18.04 7.79 -10.24
N GLY A 391 18.53 8.47 -11.27
CA GLY A 391 17.78 8.83 -12.49
C GLY A 391 17.42 10.31 -12.62
N ASN A 392 17.32 11.02 -11.49
CA ASN A 392 17.22 12.48 -11.46
C ASN A 392 18.60 13.13 -11.35
N ASP A 393 18.67 14.45 -11.43
CA ASP A 393 19.92 15.23 -11.33
C ASP A 393 20.63 15.07 -9.99
N SER A 394 19.92 14.63 -8.95
CA SER A 394 20.47 14.31 -7.64
C SER A 394 19.76 13.11 -7.02
N PRO A 395 20.47 12.28 -6.24
CA PRO A 395 19.87 11.14 -5.53
C PRO A 395 18.87 11.63 -4.47
N ARG A 396 17.88 10.79 -4.15
CA ARG A 396 16.88 11.07 -3.11
C ARG A 396 17.48 10.98 -1.70
N PHE A 397 18.47 10.10 -1.55
CA PHE A 397 19.25 9.85 -0.34
C PHE A 397 20.73 9.89 -0.70
N PRO A 398 21.37 11.09 -0.70
CA PRO A 398 22.78 11.24 -1.05
C PRO A 398 23.75 10.43 -0.18
N GLU A 399 23.36 10.12 1.05
CA GLU A 399 24.16 9.38 2.02
C GLU A 399 24.09 7.86 1.81
N LEU A 400 23.15 7.38 0.99
CA LEU A 400 22.97 5.97 0.67
C LEU A 400 23.54 5.64 -0.73
N PRO A 401 23.90 4.37 -1.00
CA PRO A 401 24.37 3.97 -2.32
C PRO A 401 23.40 4.34 -3.45
N GLU A 402 23.95 4.65 -4.63
CA GLU A 402 23.15 5.06 -5.80
C GLU A 402 22.27 3.91 -6.34
N ASP A 403 22.69 2.67 -6.17
CA ASP A 403 22.00 1.48 -6.66
C ASP A 403 20.81 1.04 -5.79
N VAL A 404 20.49 1.81 -4.75
CA VAL A 404 19.34 1.57 -3.88
C VAL A 404 18.02 1.77 -4.63
N TYR A 405 17.11 0.84 -4.40
CA TYR A 405 15.71 0.96 -4.78
C TYR A 405 14.82 0.47 -3.65
N TYR A 406 13.59 0.98 -3.59
CA TYR A 406 12.73 0.77 -2.44
C TYR A 406 11.24 0.85 -2.74
N ALA A 407 10.47 0.09 -1.97
CA ALA A 407 9.03 0.24 -1.85
C ALA A 407 8.75 1.16 -0.66
N SER A 408 7.85 2.13 -0.83
CA SER A 408 7.49 3.08 0.23
C SER A 408 5.98 3.17 0.40
N GLY A 409 5.55 3.16 1.66
CA GLY A 409 4.17 3.25 2.09
C GLY A 409 3.88 4.54 2.87
N ASN A 410 2.62 4.98 2.85
CA ASN A 410 2.15 6.04 3.74
C ASN A 410 2.50 5.72 5.20
N ARG A 411 2.70 6.76 6.02
CA ARG A 411 3.21 6.62 7.40
C ARG A 411 4.61 6.01 7.49
N GLN A 412 5.41 6.21 6.44
CA GLN A 412 6.84 5.88 6.35
C GLN A 412 7.14 4.37 6.46
N GLN A 413 6.33 3.52 5.81
CA GLN A 413 6.68 2.10 5.63
C GLN A 413 7.78 1.98 4.56
N LEU A 414 8.75 1.11 4.75
CA LEU A 414 9.86 0.91 3.81
C LEU A 414 10.26 -0.57 3.70
N VAL A 415 10.46 -1.01 2.46
CA VAL A 415 11.36 -2.12 2.11
C VAL A 415 12.42 -1.53 1.19
N MET A 416 13.65 -1.43 1.66
CA MET A 416 14.77 -0.84 0.93
C MET A 416 15.81 -1.91 0.63
N VAL A 417 16.23 -2.00 -0.62
CA VAL A 417 17.17 -2.99 -1.12
C VAL A 417 18.48 -2.30 -1.48
N PHE A 418 19.59 -2.87 -1.00
CA PHE A 418 20.94 -2.36 -1.18
C PHE A 418 21.78 -3.40 -1.94
N PRO A 419 21.75 -3.44 -3.29
CA PRO A 419 22.41 -4.48 -4.05
C PRO A 419 23.92 -4.55 -3.80
N SER A 420 24.60 -3.40 -3.83
CA SER A 420 26.03 -3.25 -3.53
C SER A 420 26.44 -3.67 -2.12
N ARG A 421 25.48 -3.82 -1.20
CA ARG A 421 25.68 -4.24 0.20
C ARG A 421 25.04 -5.59 0.52
N GLN A 422 24.47 -6.29 -0.48
CA GLN A 422 23.73 -7.54 -0.29
C GLN A 422 22.73 -7.52 0.88
N ALA A 423 22.07 -6.37 1.09
CA ALA A 423 21.23 -6.12 2.25
C ALA A 423 19.81 -5.69 1.87
N VAL A 424 18.87 -6.02 2.76
CA VAL A 424 17.49 -5.52 2.73
C VAL A 424 17.15 -5.01 4.12
N ILE A 425 16.67 -3.77 4.20
CA ILE A 425 16.17 -3.18 5.44
C ILE A 425 14.66 -3.00 5.31
N VAL A 426 13.92 -3.49 6.29
CA VAL A 426 12.47 -3.31 6.41
C VAL A 426 12.19 -2.46 7.62
N ARG A 427 11.36 -1.42 7.43
CA ARG A 427 10.84 -0.60 8.52
C ARG A 427 9.34 -0.46 8.37
N LEU A 428 8.59 -0.85 9.40
CA LEU A 428 7.14 -0.69 9.46
C LEU A 428 6.79 0.18 10.68
N GLY A 429 5.84 1.09 10.52
CA GLY A 429 5.52 2.05 11.58
C GLY A 429 4.22 2.82 11.39
N TRP A 430 4.07 3.94 12.11
CA TRP A 430 2.93 4.84 11.99
C TRP A 430 3.35 6.31 12.13
N THR A 431 4.35 6.74 11.35
CA THR A 431 4.96 8.08 11.46
C THR A 431 4.11 9.15 10.79
N SER A 432 3.71 10.19 11.51
CA SER A 432 2.97 11.34 10.93
C SER A 432 3.83 12.25 10.05
N GLY A 433 5.14 12.35 10.35
CA GLY A 433 6.09 13.21 9.65
C GLY A 433 7.15 12.44 8.83
N ARG A 434 8.33 13.06 8.73
CA ARG A 434 9.50 12.48 8.05
C ARG A 434 10.24 11.52 8.97
N TYR A 435 10.55 10.34 8.45
CA TYR A 435 11.48 9.40 9.09
C TYR A 435 12.92 9.69 8.63
N PRO A 436 13.94 9.67 9.52
CA PRO A 436 15.33 9.92 9.17
C PRO A 436 15.97 8.69 8.51
N VAL A 437 15.48 8.32 7.32
CA VAL A 437 15.90 7.11 6.58
C VAL A 437 17.41 7.09 6.36
N ALA A 438 17.97 8.17 5.81
CA ALA A 438 19.38 8.25 5.46
C ALA A 438 20.27 8.01 6.68
N ASP A 439 20.03 8.74 7.78
CA ASP A 439 20.83 8.66 8.99
C ASP A 439 20.72 7.27 9.66
N ASN A 440 19.51 6.76 9.84
CA ASN A 440 19.30 5.48 10.52
C ASN A 440 19.81 4.30 9.69
N PHE A 441 19.55 4.29 8.37
CA PHE A 441 19.95 3.16 7.53
C PHE A 441 21.44 3.21 7.20
N ALA A 442 22.06 4.40 7.10
CA ALA A 442 23.52 4.50 6.96
C ALA A 442 24.23 3.86 8.17
N GLN A 443 23.79 4.15 9.41
CA GLN A 443 24.34 3.53 10.62
C GLN A 443 24.24 2.00 10.60
N ILE A 444 23.09 1.46 10.16
CA ILE A 444 22.90 0.00 10.04
C ILE A 444 23.88 -0.59 9.00
N LEU A 445 24.07 0.09 7.86
CA LEU A 445 24.96 -0.38 6.79
C LEU A 445 26.44 -0.22 7.12
N GLU A 446 26.82 0.76 7.93
CA GLU A 446 28.19 0.95 8.42
C GLU A 446 28.60 -0.13 9.45
N ALA A 447 27.62 -0.76 10.09
CA ALA A 447 27.81 -1.87 11.03
C ALA A 447 27.89 -3.25 10.35
N LEU A 448 27.68 -3.33 9.03
CA LEU A 448 27.90 -4.55 8.22
C LEU A 448 29.37 -4.70 7.81
#